data_AF-F6BDY4-F1
#
_entry.id   AF-F6BDY4-F1
#
_cell.length_a   1.000
_cell.length_b   1.000
_cell.length_c   1.000
_cell.angle_alpha   90.00
_cell.angle_beta   90.00
_cell.angle_gamma   90.00
#
_symmetry.space_group_name_H-M   'P 1'
#
loop_
_entity.id
_entity.type
_entity.pdbx_description
1 polymer ?
#
loop_
_entity_poly.entity_id
_entity_poly.type
_entity_poly.pdbx_seq_one_letter_code
_entity_poly.pdbx_strand_id
1 'polypeptide(L)'
;MSLKINDKTSGFAIYNSAHNYKYHKLFIVGMQNYVKKNFWDGFMAIEFDMVGYIAGTLTTFASLPQLIKSLKTKDMSGISLYFVVTFTLGLSLWLVYGILKNDYPIIIFNIISLMFWIPITYLKVKDELRRKLNYSRVR
;
A
#
# COMPACT_ATOMS: atom_id res chain seq x y z
N MET A 1 -70.07 34.68 19.64
CA MET A 1 -69.43 33.96 20.77
C MET A 1 -68.24 33.19 20.20
N SER A 2 -67.08 33.82 20.10
CA SER A 2 -65.87 33.19 19.56
C SER A 2 -65.16 32.40 20.65
N LEU A 3 -65.11 31.08 20.46
CA LEU A 3 -64.35 30.16 21.33
C LEU A 3 -62.87 30.52 21.26
N LYS A 4 -62.32 31.10 22.34
CA LYS A 4 -60.87 31.24 22.53
C LYS A 4 -60.28 29.85 22.78
N ILE A 5 -59.85 29.18 21.71
CA ILE A 5 -59.02 27.98 21.83
C ILE A 5 -57.70 28.41 22.48
N ASN A 6 -57.27 27.67 23.49
CA ASN A 6 -56.14 27.98 24.36
C ASN A 6 -54.81 27.97 23.57
N ASP A 7 -54.39 29.15 23.11
CA ASP A 7 -53.24 29.42 22.24
C ASP A 7 -51.90 28.83 22.75
N LYS A 8 -51.78 28.67 24.07
CA LYS A 8 -50.58 28.09 24.69
C LYS A 8 -50.40 26.60 24.40
N THR A 9 -51.49 25.84 24.25
CA THR A 9 -51.43 24.40 23.96
C THR A 9 -51.08 24.11 22.49
N SER A 10 -51.53 24.95 21.56
CA SER A 10 -51.20 24.86 20.13
C SER A 10 -49.72 25.16 19.86
N GLY A 11 -49.17 26.21 20.48
CA GLY A 11 -47.74 26.56 20.33
C GLY A 11 -46.80 25.46 20.84
N PHE A 12 -47.14 24.81 21.96
CA PHE A 12 -46.35 23.71 22.52
C PHE A 12 -46.39 22.45 21.64
N ALA A 13 -47.54 22.11 21.07
CA ALA A 13 -47.66 20.97 20.14
C ALA A 13 -46.87 21.18 18.85
N ILE A 14 -46.90 22.39 18.29
CA ILE A 14 -46.12 22.76 17.09
C ILE A 14 -44.63 22.74 17.40
N TYR A 15 -44.21 23.28 18.54
CA TYR A 15 -42.81 23.23 18.99
C TYR A 15 -42.31 21.79 19.12
N ASN A 16 -43.07 20.93 19.83
CA ASN A 16 -42.66 19.55 20.05
C ASN A 16 -42.60 18.74 18.73
N SER A 17 -43.54 18.99 17.80
CA SER A 17 -43.53 18.40 16.47
C SER A 17 -42.34 18.86 15.61
N ALA A 18 -42.06 20.17 15.57
CA ALA A 18 -40.92 20.72 14.83
C ALA A 18 -39.58 20.26 15.43
N HIS A 19 -39.51 20.15 16.76
CA HIS A 19 -38.37 19.59 17.48
C HIS A 19 -38.13 18.14 17.06
N ASN A 20 -39.15 17.27 17.16
CA ASN A 20 -39.07 15.87 16.74
C ASN A 20 -38.73 15.70 15.25
N TYR A 21 -39.29 16.53 14.36
CA TYR A 21 -38.95 16.53 12.93
C TYR A 21 -37.48 16.86 12.70
N LYS A 22 -36.91 17.84 13.44
CA LYS A 22 -35.49 18.20 13.34
C LYS A 22 -34.59 17.03 13.73
N TYR A 23 -34.87 16.31 14.82
CA TYR A 23 -34.09 15.13 15.22
C TYR A 23 -34.24 13.98 14.23
N HIS A 24 -35.45 13.73 13.72
CA HIS A 24 -35.68 12.73 12.70
C HIS A 24 -34.87 13.06 11.43
N LYS A 25 -34.89 14.31 10.98
CA LYS A 25 -34.10 14.76 9.82
C LYS A 25 -32.59 14.64 10.06
N LEU A 26 -32.09 15.02 11.25
CA LEU A 26 -30.68 14.85 11.61
C LEU A 26 -30.27 13.37 11.62
N PHE A 27 -31.13 12.50 12.16
CA PHE A 27 -30.90 11.06 12.19
C PHE A 27 -30.82 10.46 10.79
N ILE A 28 -31.77 10.79 9.91
CA ILE A 28 -31.77 10.30 8.52
C ILE A 28 -30.54 10.81 7.76
N VAL A 29 -30.19 12.10 7.89
CA VAL A 29 -28.99 12.65 7.24
C VAL A 29 -27.72 12.01 7.80
N GLY A 30 -27.62 11.80 9.11
CA GLY A 30 -26.51 11.09 9.74
C GLY A 30 -26.39 9.65 9.24
N MET A 31 -27.51 8.95 9.10
CA MET A 31 -27.55 7.57 8.60
C MET A 31 -27.17 7.49 7.12
N GLN A 32 -27.63 8.43 6.29
CA GLN A 32 -27.21 8.53 4.89
C GLN A 32 -25.71 8.81 4.76
N ASN A 33 -25.17 9.71 5.57
CA ASN A 33 -23.74 10.01 5.59
C ASN A 33 -22.91 8.79 6.05
N TYR A 34 -23.38 8.06 7.05
CA TYR A 34 -22.73 6.82 7.50
C TYR A 34 -22.71 5.77 6.40
N VAL A 35 -23.86 5.47 5.78
CA VAL A 35 -23.94 4.50 4.68
C VAL A 35 -23.04 4.91 3.53
N LYS A 36 -23.10 6.18 3.13
CA LYS A 36 -22.25 6.74 2.06
C LYS A 36 -20.78 6.58 2.41
N LYS A 37 -20.36 6.96 3.62
CA LYS A 37 -18.97 6.85 4.07
C LYS A 37 -18.47 5.40 4.03
N ASN A 38 -19.19 4.46 4.63
CA ASN A 38 -18.77 3.05 4.64
C ASN A 38 -18.70 2.46 3.22
N PHE A 39 -19.60 2.87 2.33
CA PHE A 39 -19.55 2.48 0.93
C PHE A 39 -18.28 2.99 0.24
N TRP A 40 -17.97 4.28 0.37
CA TRP A 40 -16.75 4.85 -0.23
C TRP A 40 -15.48 4.30 0.41
N ASP A 41 -15.44 4.13 1.73
CA ASP A 41 -14.30 3.54 2.44
C ASP A 41 -14.00 2.12 1.93
N GLY A 42 -15.05 1.29 1.75
CA GLY A 42 -14.92 -0.06 1.18
C GLY A 42 -14.51 -0.06 -0.28
N PHE A 43 -15.10 0.80 -1.10
CA PHE A 43 -14.76 0.93 -2.53
C PHE A 43 -13.29 1.36 -2.72
N MET A 44 -12.87 2.43 -2.03
CA MET A 44 -11.51 2.95 -2.11
C MET A 44 -10.48 1.91 -1.65
N ALA A 45 -10.77 1.15 -0.58
CA ALA A 45 -9.88 0.09 -0.11
C ALA A 45 -9.61 -0.97 -1.19
N ILE A 46 -10.65 -1.42 -1.90
CA ILE A 46 -10.50 -2.42 -2.99
C ILE A 46 -9.64 -1.87 -4.13
N GLU A 47 -9.84 -0.61 -4.52
CA GLU A 47 -9.06 0.01 -5.60
C GLU A 47 -7.58 0.12 -5.25
N PHE A 48 -7.25 0.56 -4.03
CA PHE A 48 -5.87 0.67 -3.58
C PHE A 48 -5.16 -0.69 -3.53
N ASP A 49 -5.84 -1.74 -3.07
CA ASP A 49 -5.28 -3.10 -3.03
C ASP A 49 -4.97 -3.60 -4.44
N MET A 50 -5.88 -3.42 -5.41
CA MET A 50 -5.64 -3.83 -6.80
C MET A 50 -4.43 -3.11 -7.41
N VAL A 51 -4.30 -1.80 -7.19
CA VAL A 51 -3.15 -1.02 -7.66
C VAL A 51 -1.86 -1.56 -7.05
N GLY A 52 -1.87 -1.87 -5.74
CA GLY A 52 -0.73 -2.49 -5.05
C GLY A 52 -0.31 -3.82 -5.68
N TYR A 53 -1.27 -4.70 -5.97
CA TYR A 53 -0.99 -6.00 -6.61
C TYR A 53 -0.46 -5.87 -8.04
N ILE A 54 -1.02 -4.97 -8.84
CA ILE A 54 -0.58 -4.73 -10.22
C ILE A 54 0.83 -4.13 -10.22
N ALA A 55 1.07 -3.09 -9.41
CA ALA A 55 2.36 -2.44 -9.30
C ALA A 55 3.45 -3.41 -8.84
N GLY A 56 3.16 -4.20 -7.80
CA GLY A 56 4.07 -5.23 -7.30
C GLY A 56 4.38 -6.30 -8.35
N THR A 57 3.37 -6.78 -9.08
CA THR A 57 3.57 -7.77 -10.16
C THR A 57 4.51 -7.22 -11.23
N LEU A 58 4.21 -6.04 -11.78
CA LEU A 58 5.01 -5.44 -12.84
C LEU A 58 6.46 -5.23 -12.43
N THR A 59 6.69 -4.68 -11.24
CA THR A 59 8.04 -4.36 -10.75
C THR A 59 8.85 -5.61 -10.37
N THR A 60 8.26 -6.58 -9.68
CA THR A 60 8.93 -7.83 -9.31
C THR A 60 9.29 -8.64 -10.54
N PHE A 61 8.36 -8.87 -11.47
CA PHE A 61 8.62 -9.69 -12.65
C PHE A 61 9.48 -8.99 -13.70
N ALA A 62 9.57 -7.66 -13.71
CA ALA A 62 10.58 -6.95 -14.51
C ALA A 62 12.02 -7.30 -14.10
N SER A 63 12.24 -7.76 -12.87
CA SER A 63 13.56 -8.20 -12.39
C SER A 63 13.91 -9.65 -12.79
N LEU A 64 12.94 -10.45 -13.22
CA LEU A 64 13.15 -11.86 -13.57
C LEU A 64 14.08 -12.06 -14.78
N PRO A 65 13.96 -11.30 -15.90
CA PRO A 65 14.92 -11.38 -16.99
C PRO A 65 16.36 -11.10 -16.55
N GLN A 66 16.55 -10.16 -15.62
CA GLN A 66 17.85 -9.82 -15.08
C GLN A 66 18.43 -10.95 -14.22
N LEU A 67 17.61 -11.61 -13.40
CA LEU A 67 18.01 -12.82 -12.66
C LEU A 67 18.46 -13.92 -13.62
N ILE A 68 17.64 -14.23 -14.64
CA ILE A 68 17.93 -15.27 -15.61
C ILE A 68 19.25 -14.99 -16.33
N LYS A 69 19.45 -13.75 -16.81
CA LYS A 69 20.70 -13.34 -17.45
C LYS A 69 21.90 -13.53 -16.52
N SER A 70 21.82 -13.02 -15.29
CA SER A 70 22.90 -13.10 -14.30
C SER A 70 23.25 -14.56 -13.96
N LEU A 71 22.25 -15.43 -13.82
CA LEU A 71 22.45 -16.85 -13.53
C LEU A 71 23.06 -17.60 -14.72
N LYS A 72 22.65 -17.30 -15.96
CA LYS A 72 23.10 -17.96 -17.18
C LYS A 72 24.50 -17.52 -17.61
N THR A 73 24.74 -16.21 -17.73
CA THR A 73 26.00 -15.70 -18.28
C THR A 73 27.09 -15.58 -17.24
N LYS A 74 26.72 -15.41 -15.95
CA LYS A 74 27.62 -15.07 -14.85
C LYS A 74 28.46 -13.80 -15.10
N ASP A 75 28.11 -13.02 -16.12
CA ASP A 75 28.76 -11.77 -16.45
C ASP A 75 28.10 -10.65 -15.66
N MET A 76 28.84 -10.15 -14.67
CA MET A 76 28.40 -9.08 -13.76
C MET A 76 29.10 -7.75 -14.05
N SER A 77 29.85 -7.63 -15.17
CA SER A 77 30.62 -6.43 -15.51
C SER A 77 29.74 -5.20 -15.74
N GLY A 78 28.57 -5.38 -16.36
CA GLY A 78 27.62 -4.30 -16.69
C GLY A 78 26.74 -3.81 -15.55
N ILE A 79 26.93 -4.28 -14.32
CA ILE A 79 26.09 -3.90 -13.17
C ILE A 79 26.97 -3.38 -12.03
N SER A 80 26.61 -2.23 -11.46
CA SER A 80 27.32 -1.65 -10.32
C SER A 80 27.11 -2.48 -9.05
N LEU A 81 28.18 -2.70 -8.28
CA LEU A 81 28.09 -3.34 -6.96
C LEU A 81 27.26 -2.49 -5.99
N TYR A 82 27.45 -1.17 -6.02
CA TYR A 82 26.70 -0.24 -5.16
C TYR A 82 25.20 -0.41 -5.39
N PHE A 83 24.79 -0.40 -6.66
CA PHE A 83 23.38 -0.55 -7.03
C PHE A 83 22.75 -1.83 -6.47
N VAL A 84 23.35 -2.99 -6.72
CA VAL A 84 22.72 -4.27 -6.30
C VAL A 84 22.63 -4.39 -4.78
N VAL A 85 23.64 -3.89 -4.05
CA VAL A 85 23.63 -3.88 -2.59
C VAL A 85 22.57 -2.93 -2.05
N THR A 86 22.57 -1.67 -2.50
CA THR A 86 21.59 -0.68 -2.01
C THR A 86 20.17 -1.06 -2.38
N PHE A 87 19.96 -1.62 -3.57
CA PHE A 87 18.64 -2.05 -4.03
C PHE A 87 18.13 -3.24 -3.20
N THR A 88 18.97 -4.24 -2.95
CA THR A 88 18.60 -5.39 -2.11
C THR A 88 18.29 -4.96 -0.67
N LEU A 89 19.10 -4.05 -0.09
CA LEU A 89 18.81 -3.48 1.23
C LEU A 89 17.50 -2.69 1.25
N GLY A 90 17.24 -1.90 0.21
CA GLY A 90 15.98 -1.18 0.04
C GLY A 90 14.78 -2.12 0.05
N LEU A 91 14.83 -3.24 -0.69
CA LEU A 91 13.78 -4.26 -0.68
C LEU A 91 13.59 -4.89 0.71
N SER A 92 14.68 -5.16 1.44
CA SER A 92 14.59 -5.66 2.81
C SER A 92 13.92 -4.67 3.76
N LEU A 93 14.24 -3.38 3.64
CA LEU A 93 13.60 -2.33 4.43
C LEU A 93 12.12 -2.15 4.07
N TRP A 94 11.78 -2.23 2.78
CA TRP A 94 10.39 -2.20 2.31
C TRP A 94 9.58 -3.40 2.80
N LEU A 95 10.18 -4.59 2.88
CA LEU A 95 9.54 -5.76 3.48
C LEU A 95 9.24 -5.51 4.96
N VAL A 96 10.21 -5.03 5.74
CA VAL A 96 10.00 -4.67 7.15
C VAL A 96 8.90 -3.63 7.27
N TYR A 97 8.93 -2.59 6.44
CA TYR A 97 7.88 -1.57 6.40
C TYR A 97 6.50 -2.15 6.12
N GLY A 98 6.37 -3.03 5.12
CA GLY A 98 5.11 -3.70 4.78
C GLY A 98 4.57 -4.53 5.95
N ILE A 99 5.43 -5.28 6.64
CA ILE A 99 5.07 -6.04 7.84
C ILE A 99 4.54 -5.10 8.94
N LEU A 100 5.25 -4.00 9.22
CA LEU A 100 4.82 -3.01 10.21
C LEU A 100 3.48 -2.35 9.85
N LYS A 101 3.13 -2.31 8.55
CA LYS A 101 1.87 -1.78 8.05
C LYS A 101 0.76 -2.82 7.85
N ASN A 102 1.06 -4.11 8.02
CA ASN A 102 0.18 -5.21 7.60
C ASN A 102 -0.29 -5.09 6.14
N ASP A 103 0.58 -4.59 5.26
CA ASP A 103 0.28 -4.39 3.84
C ASP A 103 0.73 -5.62 3.03
N TYR A 104 -0.23 -6.49 2.71
CA TYR A 104 0.02 -7.76 2.02
C TYR A 104 0.66 -7.59 0.63
N PRO A 105 0.19 -6.69 -0.26
CA PRO A 105 0.89 -6.41 -1.51
C PRO A 105 2.38 -6.09 -1.28
N ILE A 106 2.71 -5.14 -0.41
CA ILE A 106 4.11 -4.77 -0.17
C ILE A 106 4.91 -5.97 0.35
N ILE A 107 4.37 -6.75 1.28
CA ILE A 107 5.04 -7.92 1.86
C ILE A 107 5.32 -8.97 0.78
N ILE A 108 4.29 -9.41 0.05
CA ILE A 108 4.39 -10.51 -0.91
C ILE A 108 5.40 -10.18 -2.00
N PHE A 109 5.30 -8.99 -2.60
CA PHE A 109 6.17 -8.63 -3.73
C PHE A 109 7.60 -8.32 -3.31
N ASN A 110 7.85 -7.78 -2.11
CA ASN A 110 9.22 -7.62 -1.64
C ASN A 110 9.88 -8.96 -1.30
N ILE A 111 9.14 -9.93 -0.76
CA ILE A 111 9.66 -11.30 -0.57
C ILE A 111 10.11 -11.90 -1.91
N ILE A 112 9.24 -11.88 -2.92
CA ILE A 112 9.56 -12.47 -4.23
C ILE A 112 10.72 -11.70 -4.90
N SER A 113 10.72 -10.37 -4.82
CA SER A 113 11.83 -9.56 -5.32
C SER A 113 13.15 -9.90 -4.63
N LEU A 114 13.16 -10.11 -3.32
CA LEU A 114 14.36 -10.54 -2.59
C LEU A 114 14.85 -11.92 -3.06
N MET A 115 13.95 -12.85 -3.38
CA MET A 115 14.34 -14.14 -3.98
C MET A 115 15.07 -13.98 -5.32
N PHE A 116 14.81 -12.90 -6.06
CA PHE A 116 15.52 -12.59 -7.30
C PHE A 116 16.83 -11.83 -7.04
N TRP A 117 16.80 -10.82 -6.16
CA TRP A 117 17.93 -9.92 -5.98
C TRP A 117 19.03 -10.47 -5.07
N ILE A 118 18.74 -11.36 -4.11
CA ILE A 118 19.77 -12.00 -3.27
C ILE A 118 20.78 -12.79 -4.13
N PRO A 119 20.36 -13.70 -5.04
CA PRO A 119 21.29 -14.39 -5.94
C PRO A 119 22.11 -13.45 -6.83
N ILE A 120 21.48 -12.39 -7.37
CA ILE A 120 22.17 -11.40 -8.22
C ILE A 120 23.26 -10.69 -7.42
N THR A 121 22.92 -10.21 -6.22
CA THR A 121 23.86 -9.53 -5.33
C THR A 121 25.01 -10.44 -4.93
N TYR A 122 24.73 -11.69 -4.59
CA TYR A 122 25.76 -12.68 -4.29
C TYR A 122 26.74 -12.87 -5.47
N LEU A 123 26.23 -13.04 -6.70
CA LEU A 123 27.08 -13.18 -7.88
C LEU A 123 27.96 -11.94 -8.10
N LYS A 124 27.40 -10.74 -7.92
CA LYS A 124 28.16 -9.50 -8.12
C LYS A 124 29.24 -9.32 -7.06
N VAL A 125 28.94 -9.60 -5.79
CA VAL A 125 29.92 -9.55 -4.70
C VAL A 125 31.07 -10.54 -4.96
N LYS A 126 30.74 -11.77 -5.36
CA LYS A 126 31.73 -12.79 -5.72
C LYS A 126 32.64 -12.35 -6.87
N ASP A 127 32.06 -11.77 -7.92
CA ASP A 127 32.81 -11.24 -9.07
C ASP A 127 33.77 -10.11 -8.64
N GLU A 128 33.30 -9.16 -7.83
CA GLU A 128 34.14 -8.05 -7.33
C GLU A 128 35.32 -8.55 -6.49
N LEU A 129 35.07 -9.51 -5.58
CA LEU A 129 36.12 -10.12 -4.75
C LEU A 129 37.16 -10.84 -5.61
N ARG A 130 36.73 -11.60 -6.63
CA ARG A 130 37.63 -12.27 -7.58
C ARG A 130 38.51 -11.27 -8.32
N ARG A 131 37.94 -10.14 -8.79
CA ARG A 131 38.69 -9.09 -9.48
C ARG A 131 39.75 -8.45 -8.57
N LYS A 132 39.41 -8.12 -7.32
CA LYS A 132 40.35 -7.56 -6.34
C LYS A 132 41.51 -8.51 -6.01
N LEU A 133 41.22 -9.80 -5.83
CA LEU A 133 42.25 -10.82 -5.57
C LEU A 133 43.21 -10.99 -6.74
N ASN A 134 42.69 -11.06 -7.98
CA ASN A 134 43.53 -11.17 -9.17
C ASN A 134 44.42 -9.94 -9.35
N TYR A 135 43.89 -8.74 -9.11
CA TYR A 135 44.68 -7.51 -9.18
C TYR A 135 45.84 -7.50 -8.17
N SER A 136 45.63 -8.04 -6.97
CA SER A 136 46.64 -8.10 -5.91
C SER A 136 47.74 -9.13 -6.17
N ARG A 137 47.53 -10.12 -7.05
CA ARG A 137 48.54 -11.14 -7.41
C ARG A 137 49.47 -10.72 -8.56
N VAL A 138 49.10 -9.70 -9.32
CA VAL A 138 49.85 -9.23 -10.50
C VAL A 138 50.80 -8.07 -10.14
N ARG A 139 50.69 -7.52 -8.91
CA ARG A 139 51.69 -6.63 -8.30
C ARG A 139 52.62 -7.44 -7.41
#